data_AF-A0A353BK39-F1
#
_entry.id   AF-A0A353BK39-F1
#
_cell.length_a   1.000
_cell.length_b   1.000
_cell.length_c   1.000
_cell.angle_alpha   90.00
_cell.angle_beta   90.00
_cell.angle_gamma   90.00
#
_symmetry.space_group_name_H-M   'P 1'
#
loop_
_entity.id
_entity.type
_entity.pdbx_description
1 polymer ?
#
loop_
_entity_poly.entity_id
_entity_poly.type
_entity_poly.pdbx_seq_one_letter_code
_entity_poly.pdbx_strand_id
1 'polypeptide(L)'
;MKTSLLTALMAAMLAGVIFGVPICDRKAENREVRTGCLREAPISVQEQLSAKADELAKRARNAYWQGDYKLAAQCYHLVIRSGRGCGNDLYNLACCYGRLGDSKLAVKYLIRSVEAGFADTELIKRDPDFRRIKDVPQFRETVEKLAREISRKSKKNDDPSSERELAVRAPKTEAQPSVNLGGAQAAIGPSQDQ
;
A
#
# COMPACT_ATOMS: atom_id res chain seq x y z
N MET A 1 -25.95 -21.95 -41.83
CA MET A 1 -24.79 -22.64 -42.44
C MET A 1 -24.04 -21.64 -43.30
N LYS A 2 -22.71 -21.56 -43.11
CA LYS A 2 -21.65 -20.92 -43.92
C LYS A 2 -20.66 -20.19 -43.01
N THR A 3 -19.99 -20.97 -42.17
CA THR A 3 -18.62 -20.71 -41.74
C THR A 3 -17.67 -20.98 -42.91
N SER A 4 -16.44 -20.46 -42.81
CA SER A 4 -15.29 -20.69 -43.69
C SER A 4 -15.27 -19.91 -45.00
N LEU A 5 -14.64 -18.73 -44.97
CA LEU A 5 -13.61 -18.35 -45.93
C LEU A 5 -12.85 -17.15 -45.33
N LEU A 6 -11.53 -17.16 -45.43
CA LEU A 6 -10.57 -16.13 -44.99
C LEU A 6 -10.05 -16.17 -43.53
N THR A 7 -9.69 -17.36 -43.05
CA THR A 7 -8.52 -17.54 -42.16
C THR A 7 -7.18 -17.47 -42.93
N ALA A 8 -7.13 -16.79 -44.07
CA ALA A 8 -5.99 -16.79 -45.01
C ALA A 8 -5.11 -15.53 -44.93
N LEU A 9 -5.30 -14.66 -43.93
CA LEU A 9 -4.53 -13.41 -43.80
C LEU A 9 -3.41 -13.46 -42.75
N MET A 10 -3.10 -14.65 -42.21
CA MET A 10 -2.10 -14.82 -41.15
C MET A 10 -0.73 -15.35 -41.63
N ALA A 11 -0.44 -15.40 -42.94
CA ALA A 11 0.71 -16.13 -43.47
C ALA A 11 1.72 -15.31 -44.32
N ALA A 12 1.79 -13.98 -44.21
CA ALA A 12 2.70 -13.20 -45.07
C ALA A 12 3.31 -11.93 -44.44
N MET A 13 3.90 -12.03 -43.25
CA MET A 13 4.77 -10.97 -42.68
C MET A 13 6.00 -11.58 -41.96
N LEU A 14 6.64 -12.58 -42.56
CA LEU A 14 7.94 -13.12 -42.13
C LEU A 14 8.88 -13.19 -43.34
N ALA A 15 9.41 -12.03 -43.73
CA ALA A 15 10.65 -11.82 -44.50
C ALA A 15 10.89 -10.30 -44.42
N GLY A 16 11.90 -9.80 -43.70
CA GLY A 16 13.31 -10.01 -44.02
C GLY A 16 13.82 -8.76 -44.73
N VAL A 17 14.25 -7.76 -43.97
CA VAL A 17 15.10 -6.67 -44.47
C VAL A 17 16.08 -6.30 -43.36
N ILE A 18 17.23 -6.97 -43.37
CA ILE A 18 18.45 -6.53 -42.70
C ILE A 18 19.10 -5.54 -43.67
N PHE A 19 18.96 -4.24 -43.42
CA PHE A 19 19.83 -3.24 -44.05
C PHE A 19 20.73 -2.66 -42.98
N GLY A 20 22.02 -2.89 -43.18
CA GLY A 20 23.08 -2.42 -42.32
C GLY A 20 23.05 -0.90 -42.16
N VAL A 21 23.10 -0.47 -40.90
CA VAL A 21 23.50 0.89 -40.56
C VAL A 21 25.03 0.87 -40.41
N PRO A 22 25.77 1.76 -41.07
CA PRO A 22 27.22 1.80 -40.99
C PRO A 22 27.67 2.17 -39.57
N ILE A 23 28.63 1.39 -39.08
CA ILE A 23 29.40 1.68 -37.87
C ILE A 23 30.35 2.83 -38.24
N CYS A 24 29.98 4.06 -37.90
CA CYS A 24 30.93 5.16 -37.83
C CYS A 24 31.45 5.27 -36.40
N ASP A 25 32.66 4.77 -36.26
CA ASP A 25 33.60 5.03 -35.18
C ASP A 25 33.70 6.54 -34.89
N ARG A 26 33.48 6.94 -33.64
CA ARG A 26 33.93 8.25 -33.15
C ARG A 26 34.32 8.15 -31.68
N LYS A 27 35.53 7.66 -31.47
CA LYS A 27 36.35 8.08 -30.34
C LYS A 27 36.65 9.57 -30.51
N ALA A 28 35.98 10.42 -29.75
CA ALA A 28 36.36 11.82 -29.58
C ALA A 28 36.32 12.14 -28.09
N GLU A 29 37.53 12.23 -27.57
CA GLU A 29 37.98 12.51 -26.24
C GLU A 29 37.49 13.86 -25.71
N ASN A 30 37.03 13.81 -24.47
CA ASN A 30 37.19 14.83 -23.43
C ASN A 30 37.18 16.32 -23.87
N ARG A 31 36.00 16.95 -23.80
CA ARG A 31 35.92 18.38 -23.46
C ARG A 31 34.86 18.58 -22.39
N GLU A 32 35.37 18.73 -21.18
CA GLU A 32 34.71 19.10 -19.96
C GLU A 32 33.75 20.29 -20.17
N VAL A 33 32.44 20.03 -20.08
CA VAL A 33 31.45 21.05 -19.75
C VAL A 33 30.70 20.55 -18.52
N ARG A 34 31.19 21.03 -17.38
CA ARG A 34 30.53 21.00 -16.07
C ARG A 34 29.19 21.73 -16.16
N THR A 35 28.13 20.99 -16.39
CA THR A 35 26.79 21.30 -15.88
C THR A 35 26.13 19.96 -15.59
N GLY A 36 26.13 19.59 -14.31
CA GLY A 36 25.54 18.35 -13.82
C GLY A 36 24.06 18.29 -14.17
N CYS A 37 23.74 17.52 -15.20
CA CYS A 37 22.37 17.13 -15.49
C CYS A 37 22.01 15.99 -14.52
N LEU A 38 21.61 16.35 -13.30
CA LEU A 38 20.86 15.42 -12.46
C LEU A 38 19.51 15.19 -13.16
N ARG A 39 19.42 14.13 -13.98
CA ARG A 39 18.12 13.61 -14.40
C ARG A 39 17.49 12.99 -13.17
N GLU A 40 16.63 13.72 -12.48
CA GLU A 40 15.80 13.14 -11.43
C GLU A 40 15.07 11.93 -12.03
N ALA A 41 15.24 10.76 -11.42
CA ALA A 41 14.55 9.54 -11.85
C ALA A 41 13.04 9.81 -11.85
N PRO A 42 12.27 9.29 -12.82
CA PRO A 42 10.83 9.51 -12.85
C PRO A 42 10.22 8.96 -11.56
N ILE A 43 9.66 9.87 -10.75
CA ILE A 43 9.03 9.55 -9.47
C ILE A 43 7.90 8.54 -9.71
N SER A 44 7.85 7.47 -8.91
CA SER A 44 6.80 6.45 -8.99
C SER A 44 5.42 7.10 -8.81
N VAL A 45 4.40 6.61 -9.54
CA VAL A 45 3.01 7.06 -9.38
C VAL A 45 2.55 6.95 -7.92
N GLN A 46 2.99 5.90 -7.21
CA GLN A 46 2.65 5.73 -5.79
C GLN A 46 3.22 6.84 -4.92
N GLU A 47 4.42 7.32 -5.24
CA GLU A 47 5.11 8.38 -4.50
C GLU A 47 4.55 9.77 -4.81
N GLN A 48 4.12 10.00 -6.06
CA GLN A 48 3.32 11.18 -6.40
C GLN A 48 2.00 11.23 -5.62
N LEU A 49 1.35 10.07 -5.45
CA LEU A 49 0.11 9.97 -4.69
C LEU A 49 0.34 10.10 -3.18
N SER A 50 1.46 9.57 -2.65
CA SER A 50 1.75 9.62 -1.21
C SER A 50 2.01 11.05 -0.74
N ALA A 51 2.65 11.88 -1.58
CA ALA A 51 2.82 13.31 -1.34
C ALA A 51 1.49 14.09 -1.28
N LYS A 52 0.44 13.60 -1.95
CA LYS A 52 -0.90 14.23 -2.02
C LYS A 52 -1.95 13.53 -1.17
N ALA A 53 -1.58 12.51 -0.39
CA ALA A 53 -2.53 11.66 0.31
C ALA A 53 -3.48 12.46 1.23
N ASP A 54 -2.95 13.44 1.96
CA ASP A 54 -3.74 14.26 2.89
C ASP A 54 -4.73 15.17 2.16
N GLU A 55 -4.33 15.73 1.01
CA GLU A 55 -5.22 16.54 0.17
C GLU A 55 -6.34 15.67 -0.42
N LEU A 56 -6.00 14.49 -0.91
CA LEU A 56 -6.96 13.52 -1.44
C LEU A 56 -7.95 13.07 -0.36
N ALA A 57 -7.49 12.82 0.87
CA ALA A 57 -8.35 12.45 2.00
C ALA A 57 -9.29 13.60 2.42
N LYS A 58 -8.81 14.85 2.40
CA LYS A 58 -9.68 16.04 2.61
C LYS A 58 -10.73 16.14 1.52
N ARG A 59 -10.34 16.00 0.25
CA ARG A 59 -11.26 16.03 -0.89
C ARG A 59 -12.30 14.90 -0.83
N ALA A 60 -11.89 13.69 -0.43
CA ALA A 60 -12.78 12.55 -0.27
C ALA A 60 -13.90 12.85 0.75
N ARG A 61 -13.53 13.36 1.94
CA ARG A 61 -14.49 13.73 2.99
C ARG A 61 -15.43 14.85 2.56
N ASN A 62 -14.89 15.89 1.90
CA ASN A 62 -15.71 16.99 1.41
C ASN A 62 -16.73 16.52 0.36
N ALA A 63 -16.29 15.72 -0.61
CA ALA A 63 -17.17 15.12 -1.60
C ALA A 63 -18.24 14.22 -0.95
N TYR A 64 -17.86 13.47 0.09
CA TYR A 64 -18.77 12.64 0.86
C TYR A 64 -19.90 13.45 1.50
N TRP A 65 -19.54 14.54 2.20
CA TRP A 65 -20.51 15.44 2.85
C TRP A 65 -21.40 16.17 1.86
N GLN A 66 -20.91 16.42 0.65
CA GLN A 66 -21.69 16.99 -0.45
C GLN A 66 -22.62 15.97 -1.12
N GLY A 67 -22.53 14.68 -0.76
CA GLY A 67 -23.31 13.60 -1.35
C GLY A 67 -22.77 13.10 -2.69
N ASP A 68 -21.62 13.58 -3.15
CA ASP A 68 -20.93 13.05 -4.32
C ASP A 68 -20.10 11.82 -3.92
N TYR A 69 -20.81 10.71 -3.70
CA TYR A 69 -20.21 9.45 -3.28
C TYR A 69 -19.32 8.82 -4.36
N LYS A 70 -19.50 9.18 -5.63
CA LYS A 70 -18.65 8.69 -6.72
C LYS A 70 -17.28 9.36 -6.64
N LEU A 71 -17.25 10.69 -6.51
CA LEU A 71 -16.00 11.43 -6.34
C LEU A 71 -15.30 11.04 -5.03
N ALA A 72 -16.06 10.93 -3.94
CA ALA A 72 -15.52 10.49 -2.65
C ALA A 72 -14.83 9.13 -2.76
N ALA A 73 -15.49 8.15 -3.38
CA ALA A 73 -14.92 6.82 -3.61
C ALA A 73 -13.62 6.89 -4.43
N GLN A 74 -13.59 7.66 -5.52
CA GLN A 74 -12.38 7.85 -6.34
C GLN A 74 -11.22 8.41 -5.52
N CYS A 75 -11.46 9.45 -4.72
CA CYS A 75 -10.42 10.02 -3.87
C CYS A 75 -9.93 9.02 -2.81
N TYR A 76 -10.82 8.27 -2.16
CA TYR A 76 -10.42 7.23 -1.21
C TYR A 76 -9.58 6.12 -1.87
N HIS A 77 -9.89 5.70 -3.10
CA HIS A 77 -9.03 4.74 -3.83
C HIS A 77 -7.61 5.29 -4.02
N LEU A 78 -7.48 6.57 -4.35
CA LEU A 78 -6.17 7.19 -4.52
C LEU A 78 -5.39 7.26 -3.19
N VAL A 79 -6.07 7.56 -2.08
CA VAL A 79 -5.47 7.51 -0.74
C VAL A 79 -4.97 6.10 -0.43
N ILE A 80 -5.78 5.07 -0.65
CA ILE A 80 -5.40 3.67 -0.43
C ILE A 80 -4.24 3.26 -1.35
N ARG A 81 -4.29 3.64 -2.63
CA ARG A 81 -3.26 3.34 -3.62
C ARG A 81 -1.93 4.03 -3.33
N SER A 82 -1.96 5.16 -2.63
CA SER A 82 -0.74 5.83 -2.19
C SER A 82 0.02 5.05 -1.10
N GLY A 83 -0.60 4.04 -0.49
CA GLY A 83 -0.07 3.32 0.67
C GLY A 83 -0.24 4.04 2.00
N ARG A 84 -0.86 5.23 2.01
CA ARG A 84 -1.13 6.03 3.21
C ARG A 84 -2.53 5.79 3.81
N GLY A 85 -3.37 5.00 3.14
CA GLY A 85 -4.72 4.69 3.62
C GLY A 85 -4.72 3.77 4.83
N CYS A 86 -5.67 3.99 5.73
CA CYS A 86 -5.88 3.20 6.95
C CYS A 86 -7.23 2.46 6.94
N GLY A 87 -7.52 1.70 8.01
CA GLY A 87 -8.81 1.02 8.19
C GLY A 87 -10.01 1.97 8.08
N ASN A 88 -9.90 3.22 8.57
CA ASN A 88 -10.98 4.20 8.45
C ASN A 88 -11.22 4.66 7.00
N ASP A 89 -10.17 4.81 6.18
CA ASP A 89 -10.33 5.18 4.77
C ASP A 89 -11.00 4.06 3.96
N LEU A 90 -10.63 2.81 4.26
CA LEU A 90 -11.27 1.62 3.69
C LEU A 90 -12.74 1.51 4.11
N TYR A 91 -13.05 1.82 5.37
CA TYR A 91 -14.41 1.85 5.88
C TYR A 91 -15.24 2.92 5.19
N ASN A 92 -14.74 4.16 5.12
CA ASN A 92 -15.42 5.25 4.42
C ASN A 92 -15.63 4.97 2.93
N LEU A 93 -14.68 4.29 2.28
CA LEU A 93 -14.86 3.81 0.91
C LEU A 93 -15.98 2.77 0.81
N ALA A 94 -16.11 1.87 1.78
CA ALA A 94 -17.25 0.95 1.87
C ALA A 94 -18.57 1.73 2.02
N CYS A 95 -18.63 2.76 2.89
CA CYS A 95 -19.81 3.61 3.06
C CYS A 95 -20.19 4.30 1.74
N CYS A 96 -19.22 4.82 0.98
CA CYS A 96 -19.46 5.38 -0.36
C CYS A 96 -20.18 4.37 -1.27
N TYR A 97 -19.72 3.11 -1.29
CA TYR A 97 -20.37 2.06 -2.07
C TYR A 97 -21.74 1.64 -1.52
N GLY A 98 -21.93 1.66 -0.20
CA GLY A 98 -23.24 1.50 0.44
C GLY A 98 -24.25 2.54 -0.05
N ARG A 99 -23.84 3.80 -0.09
CA ARG A 99 -24.66 4.91 -0.61
C ARG A 99 -24.93 4.79 -2.09
N LEU A 100 -23.98 4.26 -2.87
CA LEU A 100 -24.16 3.99 -4.29
C LEU A 100 -25.00 2.73 -4.58
N GLY A 101 -25.28 1.90 -3.56
CA GLY A 101 -26.04 0.66 -3.72
C GLY A 101 -25.20 -0.53 -4.22
N ASP A 102 -23.88 -0.40 -4.29
CA ASP A 102 -22.98 -1.47 -4.74
C ASP A 102 -22.58 -2.34 -3.55
N SER A 103 -23.41 -3.36 -3.29
CA SER A 103 -23.19 -4.29 -2.18
C SER A 103 -21.90 -5.09 -2.31
N LYS A 104 -21.48 -5.45 -3.53
CA LYS A 104 -20.27 -6.24 -3.77
C LYS A 104 -19.02 -5.45 -3.36
N LEU A 105 -18.91 -4.20 -3.81
CA LEU A 105 -17.79 -3.35 -3.45
C LEU A 105 -17.84 -2.92 -1.99
N ALA A 106 -19.03 -2.62 -1.45
CA ALA A 106 -19.17 -2.33 -0.02
C ALA A 106 -18.64 -3.48 0.86
N VAL A 107 -19.05 -4.72 0.59
CA VAL A 107 -18.55 -5.93 1.29
C VAL A 107 -17.03 -6.04 1.19
N LYS A 108 -16.47 -5.89 -0.03
CA LYS A 108 -15.03 -6.00 -0.26
C LYS A 108 -14.23 -5.02 0.60
N TYR A 109 -14.64 -3.76 0.62
CA TYR A 109 -13.91 -2.72 1.35
C TYR A 109 -14.15 -2.76 2.86
N LEU A 110 -15.32 -3.23 3.29
CA LEU A 110 -15.63 -3.45 4.70
C LEU A 110 -14.79 -4.60 5.31
N ILE A 111 -14.57 -5.69 4.58
CA ILE A 111 -13.66 -6.75 5.03
C ILE A 111 -12.24 -6.19 5.17
N ARG A 112 -11.76 -5.50 4.14
CA ARG A 112 -10.42 -4.89 4.14
C ARG A 112 -10.24 -3.86 5.25
N SER A 113 -11.28 -3.09 5.61
CA SER A 113 -11.17 -2.14 6.72
C SER A 113 -10.93 -2.84 8.04
N VAL A 114 -11.64 -3.94 8.30
CA VAL A 114 -11.47 -4.75 9.52
C VAL A 114 -10.12 -5.45 9.55
N GLU A 115 -9.66 -5.97 8.40
CA GLU A 115 -8.29 -6.50 8.26
C GLU A 115 -7.22 -5.45 8.55
N ALA A 116 -7.47 -4.19 8.18
CA ALA A 116 -6.62 -3.03 8.45
C ALA A 116 -6.84 -2.41 9.84
N GLY A 117 -7.53 -3.09 10.75
CA GLY A 117 -7.66 -2.70 12.16
C GLY A 117 -8.91 -1.89 12.53
N PHE A 118 -9.84 -1.68 11.61
CA PHE A 118 -11.13 -1.09 11.95
C PHE A 118 -11.95 -2.04 12.86
N ALA A 119 -12.42 -1.56 14.01
CA ALA A 119 -13.01 -2.42 15.04
C ALA A 119 -14.31 -1.89 15.66
N ASP A 120 -14.96 -0.87 15.07
CA ASP A 120 -16.24 -0.37 15.59
C ASP A 120 -17.40 -1.26 15.13
N THR A 121 -17.75 -2.26 15.95
CA THR A 121 -18.82 -3.21 15.61
C THR A 121 -20.19 -2.58 15.60
N GLU A 122 -20.43 -1.57 16.44
CA GLU A 122 -21.75 -0.94 16.54
C GLU A 122 -22.01 -0.05 15.33
N LEU A 123 -20.98 0.66 14.85
CA LEU A 123 -21.06 1.42 13.61
C LEU A 123 -21.31 0.49 12.42
N ILE A 124 -20.55 -0.61 12.26
CA ILE A 124 -20.74 -1.57 11.16
C ILE A 124 -22.19 -2.08 11.06
N LYS A 125 -22.83 -2.36 12.20
CA LYS A 125 -24.20 -2.92 12.23
C LYS A 125 -25.28 -1.88 11.92
N ARG A 126 -25.07 -0.63 12.30
CA ARG A 126 -26.12 0.40 12.35
C ARG A 126 -25.89 1.57 11.40
N ASP A 127 -24.78 1.58 10.68
CA ASP A 127 -24.42 2.68 9.79
C ASP A 127 -25.52 2.93 8.73
N PRO A 128 -26.13 4.13 8.72
CA PRO A 128 -27.16 4.50 7.76
C PRO A 128 -26.68 4.48 6.31
N ASP A 129 -25.37 4.53 6.06
CA ASP A 129 -24.80 4.55 4.73
C ASP A 129 -25.00 3.23 3.99
N PHE A 130 -25.20 2.14 4.72
CA PHE A 130 -25.53 0.83 4.16
C PHE A 130 -27.04 0.57 4.01
N ARG A 131 -27.91 1.55 4.31
CA ARG A 131 -29.38 1.36 4.29
C ARG A 131 -29.90 0.79 2.97
N ARG A 132 -29.29 1.14 1.82
CA ARG A 132 -29.70 0.65 0.49
C ARG A 132 -29.35 -0.82 0.23
N ILE A 133 -28.36 -1.35 0.94
CA ILE A 133 -27.83 -2.70 0.72
C ILE A 133 -27.99 -3.62 1.94
N LYS A 134 -28.56 -3.12 3.05
CA LYS A 134 -28.68 -3.84 4.32
C LYS A 134 -29.39 -5.19 4.20
N ASP A 135 -30.36 -5.29 3.28
CA ASP A 135 -31.18 -6.50 3.09
C ASP A 135 -30.57 -7.47 2.06
N VAL A 136 -29.44 -7.11 1.43
CA VAL A 136 -28.71 -8.01 0.53
C VAL A 136 -28.11 -9.14 1.38
N PRO A 137 -28.43 -10.43 1.11
CA PRO A 137 -28.02 -11.54 1.97
C PRO A 137 -26.51 -11.59 2.24
N GLN A 138 -25.70 -11.42 1.19
CA GLN A 138 -24.24 -11.43 1.30
C GLN A 138 -23.69 -10.30 2.18
N PHE A 139 -24.31 -9.11 2.11
CA PHE A 139 -23.90 -7.97 2.93
C PHE A 139 -24.23 -8.23 4.41
N ARG A 140 -25.46 -8.67 4.69
CA ARG A 140 -25.91 -9.01 6.05
C ARG A 140 -25.03 -10.08 6.69
N GLU A 141 -24.78 -11.18 5.98
CA GLU A 141 -23.93 -12.27 6.47
C GLU A 141 -22.50 -11.77 6.78
N THR A 142 -21.95 -10.92 5.91
CA THR A 142 -20.62 -10.35 6.12
C THR A 142 -20.58 -9.47 7.37
N VAL A 143 -21.55 -8.58 7.55
CA VAL A 143 -21.65 -7.70 8.73
C VAL A 143 -21.72 -8.53 10.01
N GLU A 144 -22.54 -9.56 10.05
CA GLU A 144 -22.66 -10.46 11.20
C GLU A 144 -21.36 -11.21 11.48
N LYS A 145 -20.69 -11.70 10.43
CA LYS A 145 -19.39 -12.38 10.56
C LYS A 145 -18.32 -11.45 11.13
N LEU A 146 -18.17 -10.26 10.56
CA LEU A 146 -17.17 -9.28 11.00
C LEU A 146 -17.41 -8.83 12.45
N ALA A 147 -18.67 -8.59 12.83
CA ALA A 147 -19.02 -8.26 14.20
C ALA A 147 -18.58 -9.35 15.19
N ARG A 148 -18.81 -10.63 14.86
CA ARG A 148 -18.37 -11.77 15.69
C ARG A 148 -16.84 -11.84 15.79
N GLU A 149 -16.14 -11.62 14.68
CA GLU A 149 -14.67 -11.66 14.65
C GLU A 149 -14.04 -10.57 15.51
N ILE A 150 -14.54 -9.34 15.42
CA ILE A 150 -14.05 -8.22 16.22
C ILE A 150 -14.30 -8.48 17.72
N SER A 151 -15.51 -8.91 18.11
CA SER A 151 -15.80 -9.25 19.51
C SER A 151 -14.99 -10.43 20.03
N ARG A 152 -14.51 -11.33 19.16
CA ARG A 152 -13.63 -12.44 19.56
C ARG A 152 -12.19 -11.96 19.76
N LYS A 153 -11.71 -11.04 18.90
CA LYS A 153 -10.39 -10.42 19.02
C LYS A 153 -10.27 -9.57 20.28
N SER A 154 -11.30 -8.80 20.65
CA SER A 154 -11.28 -8.00 21.87
C SER A 154 -11.07 -8.85 23.13
N LYS A 155 -11.83 -9.95 23.28
CA LYS A 155 -11.71 -10.87 24.43
C LYS A 155 -10.33 -11.54 24.56
N LYS A 156 -9.65 -11.78 23.44
CA LYS A 156 -8.30 -12.36 23.47
C LYS A 156 -7.27 -11.35 23.98
N ASN A 157 -7.46 -10.07 23.68
CA ASN A 157 -6.58 -9.01 24.15
C ASN A 157 -6.77 -8.70 25.64
N ASP A 158 -7.95 -8.98 26.19
CA ASP A 158 -8.25 -8.83 27.62
C ASP A 158 -7.69 -9.96 28.51
N ASP A 159 -7.11 -11.02 27.90
CA ASP A 159 -6.47 -12.15 28.60
C ASP A 159 -4.93 -11.95 28.67
N PRO A 160 -4.37 -11.54 29.83
CA PRO A 160 -2.95 -11.27 30.01
C PRO A 160 -2.06 -12.53 29.94
N SER A 161 -2.64 -13.72 29.77
CA SER A 161 -1.85 -14.95 29.61
C SER A 161 -1.27 -15.14 28.21
N SER A 162 -1.76 -14.41 27.19
CA SER A 162 -1.33 -14.59 25.79
C SER A 162 -0.04 -13.88 25.39
N GLU A 163 0.46 -12.92 26.18
CA GLU A 163 1.79 -12.31 25.98
C GLU A 163 2.95 -13.19 26.49
N ARG A 164 2.68 -14.19 27.35
CA ARG A 164 3.74 -15.06 27.91
C ARG A 164 4.40 -15.98 26.88
N GLU A 165 3.81 -16.18 25.71
CA GLU A 165 4.36 -17.09 24.70
C GLU A 165 5.38 -16.43 23.75
N LEU A 166 5.43 -15.09 23.66
CA LEU A 166 6.39 -14.39 22.80
C LEU A 166 7.72 -14.01 23.50
N ALA A 167 7.76 -14.05 24.83
CA ALA A 167 8.97 -13.77 25.60
C ALA A 167 9.96 -14.96 25.71
N VAL A 168 9.59 -16.15 25.23
CA VAL A 168 10.41 -17.38 25.35
C VAL A 168 11.44 -17.54 24.21
N ARG A 169 11.50 -16.61 23.26
CA ARG A 169 12.42 -16.71 22.10
C ARG A 169 13.31 -15.48 21.91
N ALA A 170 13.85 -14.94 22.99
CA ALA A 170 15.11 -14.20 22.90
C ALA A 170 16.26 -15.22 22.81
N PRO A 171 17.11 -15.19 21.76
CA PRO A 171 18.32 -16.00 21.77
C PRO A 171 19.20 -15.54 22.94
N LYS A 172 19.58 -16.48 23.81
CA LYS A 172 20.60 -16.25 24.83
C LYS A 172 21.86 -15.77 24.10
N THR A 173 22.26 -14.54 24.34
CA THR A 173 23.57 -14.03 23.92
C THR A 173 24.61 -14.88 24.66
N GLU A 174 25.26 -15.79 23.95
CA GLU A 174 26.42 -16.47 24.49
C GLU A 174 27.54 -15.43 24.66
N ALA A 175 27.90 -15.22 25.92
CA ALA A 175 29.07 -14.45 26.30
C ALA A 175 30.31 -15.09 25.67
N GLN A 176 30.98 -14.37 24.77
CA GLN A 176 32.31 -14.79 24.33
C GLN A 176 33.36 -14.45 25.40
N PRO A 177 34.36 -15.32 25.62
CA PRO A 177 35.37 -15.12 26.65
C PRO A 177 36.33 -13.99 26.28
N SER A 178 36.68 -13.19 27.27
CA SER A 178 37.73 -12.18 27.20
C SER A 178 39.08 -12.81 26.80
N VAL A 179 39.54 -12.54 25.58
CA VAL A 179 40.95 -12.71 25.21
C VAL A 179 41.68 -11.41 25.48
N ASN A 180 42.52 -11.44 26.51
CA ASN A 180 43.46 -10.40 26.84
C ASN A 180 44.75 -10.66 26.04
N LEU A 181 45.06 -9.79 25.08
CA LEU A 181 46.38 -9.70 24.45
C LEU A 181 46.76 -8.21 24.42
N GLY A 182 47.75 -7.88 25.23
CA GLY A 182 48.20 -6.51 25.45
C GLY A 182 49.11 -5.95 24.37
N GLY A 183 49.43 -4.67 24.58
CA GLY A 183 50.70 -4.05 24.18
C GLY A 183 50.71 -3.28 22.87
N ALA A 184 50.67 -1.95 22.96
CA ALA A 184 51.67 -1.07 22.34
C ALA A 184 51.55 0.36 22.89
N GLN A 185 52.64 0.82 23.51
CA GLN A 185 52.89 2.20 23.93
C GLN A 185 53.17 3.12 22.73
N ALA A 186 52.88 4.41 22.90
CA ALA A 186 53.74 5.58 22.61
C ALA A 186 52.85 6.80 22.31
N ALA A 187 52.79 7.79 23.21
CA ALA A 187 53.57 9.06 23.15
C ALA A 187 52.81 10.09 22.28
N ILE A 188 52.63 11.39 22.57
CA ILE A 188 53.40 12.45 23.23
C ILE A 188 52.37 13.56 23.58
N GLY A 189 52.56 14.33 24.67
CA GLY A 189 51.71 15.48 25.07
C GLY A 189 51.90 16.76 24.21
N PRO A 190 51.73 18.00 24.74
CA PRO A 190 51.37 18.37 26.11
C PRO A 190 50.29 19.48 26.25
N SER A 191 49.86 19.66 27.50
CA SER A 191 49.58 20.91 28.25
C SER A 191 48.84 22.07 27.58
N GLN A 192 47.72 22.49 28.22
CA GLN A 192 47.62 23.83 28.81
C GLN A 192 46.80 23.77 30.11
N ASP A 193 47.49 24.01 31.22
CA ASP A 193 46.97 24.37 32.54
C ASP A 193 46.51 25.85 32.55
N GLN A 194 45.63 26.16 33.52
CA GLN A 194 45.61 27.46 34.21
C GLN A 194 46.60 27.42 35.37
#